data_AF-A0A8T6N498-F1
#
_entry.id   AF-A0A8T6N498-F1
#
_cell.length_a   1.000
_cell.length_b   1.000
_cell.length_c   1.000
_cell.angle_alpha   90.00
_cell.angle_beta   90.00
_cell.angle_gamma   90.00
#
_symmetry.space_group_name_H-M   'P 1'
#
loop_
_entity.id
_entity.type
_entity.pdbx_description
1 polymer ?
#
loop_
_entity_poly.entity_id
_entity_poly.type
_entity_poly.pdbx_seq_one_letter_code
_entity_poly.pdbx_strand_id
1 'polypeptide(L)'
;MRTCDVEDCEKKHHMWGYCEMHAARVKRHGDPLVTHKVMDNRGTNKITYSGSHGRLHRVRGKANQYTCVDCGGPAEEWSYNHNDPNELYGWVKNNKGHEYEVPYSADPYQYDPRCRSCHVQLDSQQNNQHTNREVAL
;
A
#
# COMPACT_ATOMS: atom_id res chain seq x y z
N MET A 1 22.25 -14.00 39.41
CA MET A 1 21.81 -12.98 38.43
C MET A 1 20.29 -12.99 38.45
N ARG A 2 19.63 -11.86 38.67
CA ARG A 2 18.16 -11.81 38.74
C ARG A 2 17.59 -11.67 37.32
N THR A 3 16.56 -12.46 37.02
CA THR A 3 15.78 -12.39 35.78
C THR A 3 14.52 -11.53 35.98
N CYS A 4 13.82 -11.23 34.90
CA CYS A 4 12.55 -10.52 34.96
C CYS A 4 11.50 -11.33 35.74
N ASP A 5 10.69 -10.65 36.55
CA ASP A 5 9.58 -11.23 37.32
C ASP A 5 8.35 -11.53 36.43
N VAL A 6 8.45 -11.37 35.10
CA VAL A 6 7.38 -11.73 34.16
C VAL A 6 7.59 -13.18 33.76
N GLU A 7 6.55 -14.01 33.94
CA GLU A 7 6.52 -15.40 33.49
C GLU A 7 6.97 -15.51 32.03
N ASP A 8 7.82 -16.48 31.72
CA ASP A 8 8.41 -16.69 30.39
C ASP A 8 9.32 -15.55 29.87
N CYS A 9 9.94 -14.78 30.78
CA CYS A 9 10.93 -13.75 30.44
C CYS A 9 12.29 -13.97 31.11
N GLU A 10 13.24 -14.54 30.36
CA GLU A 10 14.60 -14.81 30.85
C GLU A 10 15.55 -13.60 30.78
N LYS A 11 15.05 -12.43 30.37
CA LYS A 11 15.88 -11.22 30.24
C LYS A 11 16.38 -10.75 31.62
N LYS A 12 17.59 -10.16 31.62
CA LYS A 12 18.22 -9.61 32.83
C LYS A 12 17.31 -8.58 33.50
N HIS A 13 17.16 -8.70 34.81
CA HIS A 13 16.51 -7.71 35.65
C HIS A 13 17.21 -6.35 35.53
N HIS A 14 16.41 -5.29 35.39
CA HIS A 14 16.88 -3.91 35.30
C HIS A 14 16.40 -3.08 36.48
N MET A 15 15.08 -2.98 36.71
CA MET A 15 14.50 -2.21 37.83
C MET A 15 13.08 -2.68 38.16
N TRP A 16 12.65 -2.47 39.41
CA TRP A 16 11.30 -2.79 39.90
C TRP A 16 10.85 -4.25 39.72
N GLY A 17 11.79 -5.19 39.63
CA GLY A 17 11.48 -6.60 39.37
C GLY A 17 11.48 -6.96 37.88
N TYR A 18 11.62 -5.98 36.99
CA TYR A 18 11.41 -6.17 35.57
C TYR A 18 12.68 -5.95 34.74
N CYS A 19 12.75 -6.58 33.56
CA CYS A 19 13.72 -6.21 32.54
C CYS A 19 13.44 -4.79 32.00
N GLU A 20 14.38 -4.20 31.28
CA GLU A 20 14.26 -2.83 30.76
C GLU A 20 12.94 -2.58 30.01
N MET A 21 12.54 -3.52 29.14
CA MET A 21 11.30 -3.45 28.36
C MET A 21 10.04 -3.48 29.26
N HIS A 22 9.97 -4.43 30.20
CA HIS A 22 8.82 -4.58 31.10
C HIS A 22 8.73 -3.43 32.11
N ALA A 23 9.85 -2.95 32.64
CA ALA A 23 9.90 -1.76 33.48
C ALA A 23 9.40 -0.52 32.73
N ALA A 24 9.73 -0.39 31.44
CA ALA A 24 9.26 0.72 30.63
C ALA A 24 7.75 0.66 30.35
N ARG A 25 7.17 -0.55 30.20
CA ARG A 25 5.71 -0.72 30.08
C ARG A 25 4.99 -0.38 31.37
N VAL A 26 5.49 -0.85 32.52
CA VAL A 26 4.97 -0.48 33.84
C VAL A 26 5.00 1.04 34.03
N LYS A 27 6.13 1.68 33.70
CA LYS A 27 6.26 3.15 33.82
C LYS A 27 5.26 3.93 32.97
N ARG A 28 4.91 3.43 31.78
CA ARG A 28 4.00 4.13 30.84
C ARG A 28 2.53 3.78 31.02
N HIS A 29 2.24 2.54 31.41
CA HIS A 29 0.89 1.97 31.32
C HIS A 29 0.45 1.24 32.60
N GLY A 30 1.31 1.10 33.61
CA GLY A 30 1.02 0.44 34.88
C GLY A 30 1.12 -1.09 34.86
N ASP A 31 1.28 -1.71 33.69
CA ASP A 31 1.28 -3.18 33.54
C ASP A 31 2.44 -3.62 32.61
N PRO A 32 3.30 -4.59 33.05
CA PRO A 32 4.44 -5.07 32.28
C PRO A 32 4.03 -5.84 31.00
N LEU A 33 2.81 -6.37 30.94
CA LEU A 33 2.29 -7.16 29.82
C LEU A 33 1.52 -6.31 28.80
N VAL A 34 1.40 -4.99 29.01
CA VAL A 34 0.80 -4.09 28.01
C VAL A 34 1.65 -4.11 26.74
N THR A 35 1.19 -4.90 25.79
CA THR A 35 1.51 -4.76 24.38
C THR A 35 0.42 -3.91 23.78
N HIS A 36 0.78 -2.83 23.08
CA HIS A 36 -0.15 -2.32 22.08
C HIS A 36 -0.44 -3.51 21.18
N LYS A 37 -1.71 -3.96 21.11
CA LYS A 37 -2.16 -4.68 19.92
C LYS A 37 -1.63 -3.82 18.80
N VAL A 38 -0.75 -4.38 17.96
CA VAL A 38 -0.42 -3.73 16.71
C VAL A 38 -1.81 -3.40 16.17
N MET A 39 -2.18 -2.12 16.14
CA MET A 39 -3.31 -1.69 15.34
C MET A 39 -2.78 -1.94 13.95
N ASP A 40 -2.87 -3.19 13.55
CA ASP A 40 -2.64 -3.60 12.22
C ASP A 40 -3.75 -2.87 11.47
N ASN A 41 -3.39 -1.73 10.89
CA ASN A 41 -4.13 -1.17 9.77
C ASN A 41 -4.17 -2.17 8.56
N ARG A 42 -3.80 -3.44 8.78
CA ARG A 42 -4.07 -4.62 7.95
C ARG A 42 -5.43 -5.26 8.28
N GLY A 43 -6.24 -4.68 9.18
CA GLY A 43 -7.60 -5.14 9.49
C GLY A 43 -8.52 -5.20 8.27
N THR A 44 -8.17 -4.51 7.17
CA THR A 44 -8.64 -4.85 5.84
C THR A 44 -7.53 -5.63 5.13
N ASN A 45 -7.70 -6.92 4.87
CA ASN A 45 -6.81 -7.69 3.96
C ASN A 45 -6.76 -7.07 2.53
N LYS A 46 -7.57 -6.04 2.28
CA LYS A 46 -7.62 -5.23 1.06
C LYS A 46 -6.47 -4.20 1.05
N ILE A 47 -5.55 -4.36 0.11
CA ILE A 47 -4.52 -3.37 -0.22
C ILE A 47 -5.19 -2.12 -0.81
N THR A 48 -4.69 -0.92 -0.49
CA THR A 48 -5.19 0.35 -1.07
C THR A 48 -4.49 0.67 -2.39
N TYR A 49 -5.04 1.58 -3.20
CA TYR A 49 -4.38 2.11 -4.41
C TYR A 49 -2.93 2.54 -4.14
N SER A 50 -2.72 3.36 -3.10
CA SER A 50 -1.39 3.81 -2.69
C SER A 50 -0.49 2.67 -2.23
N GLY A 51 -1.06 1.67 -1.53
CA GLY A 51 -0.35 0.46 -1.13
C GLY A 51 0.10 -0.38 -2.32
N SER A 52 -0.75 -0.53 -3.34
CA SER A 52 -0.42 -1.23 -4.59
C SER A 52 0.71 -0.53 -5.34
N HIS A 53 0.64 0.79 -5.52
CA HIS A 53 1.74 1.55 -6.13
C HIS A 53 3.03 1.48 -5.31
N GLY A 54 2.95 1.50 -3.98
CA GLY A 54 4.11 1.29 -3.12
C GLY A 54 4.75 -0.10 -3.30
N ARG A 55 3.93 -1.15 -3.42
CA ARG A 55 4.39 -2.51 -3.70
C ARG A 55 5.01 -2.62 -5.09
N LEU A 56 4.36 -2.05 -6.10
CA LEU A 56 4.84 -1.97 -7.47
C LEU A 56 6.25 -1.35 -7.54
N HIS A 57 6.43 -0.19 -6.91
CA HIS A 57 7.74 0.47 -6.89
C HIS A 57 8.81 -0.35 -6.17
N ARG A 58 8.46 -1.10 -5.12
CA ARG A 58 9.42 -1.96 -4.42
C ARG A 58 9.81 -3.20 -5.22
N VAL A 59 8.87 -3.78 -5.97
CA VAL A 59 9.09 -5.02 -6.74
C VAL A 59 9.73 -4.73 -8.09
N ARG A 60 9.27 -3.67 -8.77
CA ARG A 60 9.64 -3.35 -10.16
C ARG A 60 10.40 -2.05 -10.31
N GLY A 61 10.64 -1.29 -9.25
CA GLY A 61 11.37 -0.02 -9.35
C GLY A 61 10.55 1.13 -9.94
N LYS A 62 11.24 2.11 -10.51
CA LYS A 62 10.62 3.32 -11.09
C LYS A 62 10.27 3.07 -12.56
N ALA A 63 9.13 3.60 -13.01
CA ALA A 63 8.68 3.44 -14.40
C ALA A 63 9.72 3.94 -15.42
N ASN A 64 10.44 5.02 -15.12
CA ASN A 64 11.49 5.58 -15.97
C ASN A 64 12.73 4.70 -16.18
N GLN A 65 12.79 3.53 -15.53
CA GLN A 65 13.79 2.50 -15.82
C GLN A 65 13.39 1.62 -17.01
N TYR A 66 12.20 1.84 -17.58
CA TYR A 66 11.61 1.06 -18.66
C TYR A 66 11.23 1.94 -19.85
N THR A 67 11.04 1.31 -21.01
CA THR A 67 10.48 1.93 -22.20
C THR A 67 8.95 1.88 -22.16
N CYS A 68 8.31 2.92 -22.65
CA CYS A 68 6.87 3.00 -22.87
C CYS A 68 6.42 1.86 -23.77
N VAL A 69 5.44 1.07 -23.32
CA VAL A 69 4.95 -0.10 -24.06
C VAL A 69 4.25 0.24 -25.37
N ASP A 70 3.71 1.45 -25.51
CA ASP A 70 2.96 1.85 -26.71
C ASP A 70 3.83 2.47 -27.80
N CYS A 71 4.77 3.34 -27.41
CA CYS A 71 5.53 4.16 -28.36
C CYS A 71 7.03 3.85 -28.37
N GLY A 72 7.54 3.03 -27.45
CA GLY A 72 8.97 2.71 -27.33
C GLY A 72 9.84 3.84 -26.75
N GLY A 73 9.29 5.03 -26.51
CA GLY A 73 9.99 6.13 -25.83
C GLY A 73 10.27 5.84 -24.35
N PRO A 74 10.92 6.73 -23.60
CA PRO A 74 11.11 6.55 -22.16
C PRO A 74 9.76 6.58 -21.43
N ALA A 75 9.52 5.62 -20.54
CA ALA A 75 8.34 5.69 -19.68
C ALA A 75 8.52 6.73 -18.57
N GLU A 76 7.42 7.27 -18.07
CA GLU A 76 7.41 8.24 -16.98
C GLU A 76 6.60 7.75 -15.79
N GLU A 77 5.56 6.97 -16.05
CA GLU A 77 4.55 6.58 -15.08
C GLU A 77 4.21 5.10 -15.19
N TRP A 78 3.79 4.53 -14.08
CA TRP A 78 3.14 3.22 -14.07
C TRP A 78 1.65 3.43 -14.34
N SER A 79 1.14 2.81 -15.41
CA SER A 79 -0.25 2.86 -15.82
C SER A 79 -0.89 1.49 -15.59
N TYR A 80 -2.05 1.45 -14.95
CA TYR A 80 -2.79 0.20 -14.75
C TYR A 80 -3.39 -0.27 -16.08
N ASN A 81 -3.24 -1.55 -16.42
CA ASN A 81 -3.58 -2.06 -17.75
C ASN A 81 -5.00 -2.67 -17.85
N HIS A 82 -5.77 -2.70 -16.76
CA HIS A 82 -7.15 -3.22 -16.69
C HIS A 82 -7.32 -4.69 -17.08
N ASN A 83 -6.25 -5.48 -16.99
CA ASN A 83 -6.29 -6.92 -17.30
C ASN A 83 -6.50 -7.80 -16.06
N ASP A 84 -6.68 -7.21 -14.87
CA ASP A 84 -6.88 -8.00 -13.66
C ASP A 84 -8.34 -8.51 -13.55
N PRO A 85 -8.58 -9.83 -13.55
CA PRO A 85 -9.91 -10.38 -13.29
C PRO A 85 -10.41 -10.08 -11.86
N ASN A 86 -9.52 -9.74 -10.93
CA ASN A 86 -9.84 -9.36 -9.55
C ASN A 86 -9.61 -7.87 -9.30
N GLU A 87 -9.98 -7.03 -10.27
CA GLU A 87 -9.86 -5.58 -10.19
C GLU A 87 -10.48 -5.02 -8.90
N LEU A 88 -9.74 -4.13 -8.25
CA LEU A 88 -10.12 -3.46 -7.02
C LEU A 88 -10.46 -2.00 -7.30
N TYR A 89 -11.36 -1.46 -6.49
CA TYR A 89 -11.72 -0.04 -6.52
C TYR A 89 -11.42 0.62 -5.18
N GLY A 90 -10.99 1.88 -5.25
CA GLY A 90 -10.55 2.65 -4.09
C GLY A 90 -10.53 4.15 -4.34
N TRP A 91 -10.80 4.91 -3.29
CA TRP A 91 -10.84 6.37 -3.33
C TRP A 91 -9.44 6.95 -3.26
N VAL A 92 -9.14 7.85 -4.20
CA VAL A 92 -7.92 8.65 -4.22
C VAL A 92 -8.29 10.13 -4.17
N LYS A 93 -7.35 10.94 -3.66
CA LYS A 93 -7.51 12.38 -3.51
C LYS A 93 -6.45 13.07 -4.34
N ASN A 94 -6.85 13.96 -5.25
CA ASN A 94 -5.88 14.79 -5.98
C ASN A 94 -5.40 15.98 -5.15
N ASN A 95 -4.43 16.72 -5.69
CA ASN A 95 -3.84 17.89 -5.04
C ASN A 95 -4.84 19.05 -4.80
N LYS A 96 -5.99 19.07 -5.49
CA LYS A 96 -7.07 20.04 -5.28
C LYS A 96 -8.06 19.58 -4.22
N GLY A 97 -7.84 18.41 -3.62
CA GLY A 97 -8.70 17.82 -2.61
C GLY A 97 -9.93 17.12 -3.18
N HIS A 98 -10.08 17.00 -4.50
CA HIS A 98 -11.16 16.22 -5.09
C HIS A 98 -10.87 14.74 -4.91
N GLU A 99 -11.87 14.04 -4.40
CA GLU A 99 -11.84 12.60 -4.19
C GLU A 99 -12.60 11.93 -5.34
N TYR A 100 -12.02 10.88 -5.88
CA TYR A 100 -12.60 10.08 -6.95
C TYR A 100 -12.17 8.62 -6.78
N GLU A 101 -13.03 7.73 -7.23
CA GLU A 101 -12.75 6.30 -7.19
C GLU A 101 -11.92 5.91 -8.42
N VAL A 102 -10.91 5.08 -8.22
CA VAL A 102 -10.06 4.56 -9.29
C VAL A 102 -9.97 3.03 -9.20
N PRO A 103 -9.96 2.34 -10.35
CA PRO A 103 -9.63 0.93 -10.43
C PRO A 103 -8.12 0.71 -10.26
N TYR A 104 -7.74 -0.43 -9.67
CA TYR A 104 -6.36 -0.85 -9.48
C TYR A 104 -6.25 -2.34 -9.21
N SER A 105 -5.02 -2.86 -9.21
CA SER A 105 -4.74 -4.26 -8.89
C SER A 105 -3.87 -4.39 -7.63
N ALA A 106 -3.98 -5.52 -6.94
CA ALA A 106 -3.03 -5.91 -5.89
C ALA A 106 -1.72 -6.49 -6.48
N ASP A 107 -1.75 -6.93 -7.74
CA ASP A 107 -0.63 -7.54 -8.44
C ASP A 107 0.23 -6.47 -9.15
N PRO A 108 1.51 -6.31 -8.78
CA PRO A 108 2.40 -5.34 -9.42
C PRO A 108 2.66 -5.61 -10.90
N TYR A 109 2.28 -6.77 -11.45
CA TYR A 109 2.45 -7.08 -12.87
C TYR A 109 1.27 -6.64 -13.75
N GLN A 110 0.18 -6.13 -13.17
CA GLN A 110 -0.95 -5.55 -13.90
C GLN A 110 -0.74 -4.07 -14.26
N TYR A 111 0.50 -3.60 -14.19
CA TYR A 111 0.88 -2.22 -14.49
C TYR A 111 1.90 -2.19 -15.62
N ASP A 112 1.71 -1.33 -16.59
CA ASP A 112 2.63 -1.14 -17.71
C ASP A 112 3.37 0.18 -17.58
N PRO A 113 4.66 0.23 -17.95
CA PRO A 113 5.40 1.48 -18.02
C PRO A 113 4.92 2.27 -19.24
N ARG A 114 4.42 3.49 -19.04
CA ARG A 114 3.94 4.38 -20.11
C ARG A 114 4.52 5.79 -19.95
N CYS A 115 4.71 6.49 -21.06
CA CYS A 115 4.93 7.95 -21.03
C CYS A 115 3.59 8.65 -20.76
N ARG A 116 3.63 9.92 -20.32
CA ARG A 116 2.41 10.65 -19.94
C ARG A 116 1.39 10.75 -21.07
N SER A 117 1.82 11.00 -22.30
CA SER A 117 0.91 11.14 -23.44
C SER A 117 0.18 9.83 -23.75
N CYS A 118 0.89 8.70 -23.73
CA CYS A 118 0.30 7.38 -23.95
C CYS A 118 -0.63 6.97 -22.80
N HIS A 119 -0.27 7.33 -21.56
CA HIS A 119 -1.12 7.10 -20.39
C HIS A 119 -2.44 7.87 -20.50
N VAL A 120 -2.40 9.18 -20.79
CA VAL A 120 -3.60 10.01 -20.98
C VAL A 120 -4.48 9.48 -22.12
N GLN A 121 -3.86 9.00 -23.20
CA GLN A 121 -4.59 8.42 -24.32
C GLN A 121 -5.32 7.13 -23.92
N LEU A 122 -4.71 6.28 -23.09
CA LEU A 122 -5.34 5.08 -22.54
C LEU A 122 -6.56 5.43 -21.67
N ASP A 123 -6.39 6.35 -20.71
CA ASP A 123 -7.45 6.77 -19.80
C ASP A 123 -8.65 7.37 -20.58
N SER A 124 -8.37 8.14 -21.63
CA SER A 124 -9.40 8.69 -22.51
C SER A 124 -10.15 7.60 -23.26
N GLN A 125 -9.46 6.55 -23.74
CA GLN A 125 -10.11 5.44 -24.44
C GLN A 125 -11.01 4.63 -23.51
N GLN A 126 -10.59 4.40 -22.27
CA GLN A 126 -11.37 3.68 -21.28
C GLN A 126 -12.63 4.44 -20.85
N ASN A 127 -12.51 5.76 -20.63
CA ASN A 127 -13.66 6.59 -20.34
C ASN A 127 -14.68 6.56 -21.48
N ASN A 128 -14.22 6.64 -22.74
CA ASN A 128 -15.11 6.54 -23.90
C ASN A 128 -15.77 5.15 -24.02
N GLN A 129 -15.10 4.08 -23.63
CA GLN A 129 -15.70 2.74 -23.61
C GLN A 129 -16.74 2.59 -22.51
N HIS A 130 -16.54 3.22 -21.35
CA HIS A 130 -17.51 3.20 -20.26
C HIS A 130 -18.78 3.98 -20.63
N THR A 131 -18.63 5.21 -21.14
CA THR A 131 -19.78 6.04 -21.55
C THR A 131 -20.60 5.40 -22.66
N ASN A 132 -19.96 4.77 -23.64
CA ASN A 132 -20.65 4.08 -24.73
C ASN A 132 -21.42 2.82 -24.27
N ARG A 133 -21.02 2.19 -23.15
CA ARG A 133 -21.76 1.05 -22.56
C ARG A 133 -22.99 1.48 -21.78
N GLU A 134 -22.96 2.66 -21.16
CA GLU A 134 -24.08 3.21 -20.38
C GLU A 134 -25.20 3.82 -21.25
N VAL A 135 -24.88 4.24 -22.48
CA VAL A 135 -25.86 4.78 -23.45
C VAL A 135 -26.54 3.68 -24.29
N ALA A 136 -26.06 2.43 -24.22
CA ALA A 136 -26.56 1.30 -24.99
C ALA A 136 -27.67 0.48 -24.28
N LEU A 137 -28.32 1.03 -23.26
CA LEU A 137 -29.49 0.47 -22.55
C LEU A 137 -30.71 1.38 -22.72
#